data_AF-A0AA38X6F7-F1
#
_entry.id   AF-A0AA38X6F7-F1
#
_cell.length_a   1.000
_cell.length_b   1.000
_cell.length_c   1.000
_cell.angle_alpha   90.00
_cell.angle_beta   90.00
_cell.angle_gamma   90.00
#
_symmetry.space_group_name_H-M   'P 1'
#
loop_
_entity.id
_entity.type
_entity.pdbx_description
1 polymer ?
#
loop_
_entity_poly.entity_id
_entity_poly.type
_entity_poly.pdbx_seq_one_letter_code
_entity_poly.pdbx_strand_id
1 'polypeptide(L)'
;MEVFEWEQTYFAVFEHVFVSLEQVVACPAYPTERQLVAILAQILEGLCYLSSIGLQHGSLACSNVLLKPSGDIVLANQEYCCAAEEPNTADVRAVGYIAMELMQKYVKDDGAIGIENPNRWTGNSPSVGFLSMTTSAESVTELQQ
;
A
#
# COMPACT_ATOMS: atom_id res chain seq x y z
N MET A 1 4.50 -4.53 -20.42
CA MET A 1 4.92 -5.84 -19.91
C MET A 1 5.20 -6.72 -21.11
N GLU A 2 6.38 -7.30 -21.16
CA GLU A 2 6.75 -8.29 -22.17
C GLU A 2 6.98 -9.61 -21.45
N VAL A 3 6.48 -10.72 -22.01
CA VAL A 3 6.67 -12.06 -21.43
C VAL A 3 7.36 -12.94 -22.47
N PHE A 4 8.43 -13.62 -22.07
CA PHE A 4 9.13 -14.57 -22.93
C PHE A 4 9.44 -15.87 -22.18
N GLU A 5 9.52 -16.96 -22.93
CA GLU A 5 9.91 -18.27 -22.43
C GLU A 5 11.33 -18.60 -22.90
N TRP A 6 12.18 -19.06 -21.97
CA TRP A 6 13.49 -19.60 -22.28
C TRP A 6 13.73 -20.83 -21.38
N GLU A 7 14.07 -21.98 -21.99
CA GLU A 7 14.32 -23.25 -21.28
C GLU A 7 13.26 -23.57 -20.21
N GLN A 8 11.98 -23.55 -20.58
CA GLN A 8 10.84 -23.83 -19.69
C GLN A 8 10.68 -22.83 -18.51
N THR A 9 11.41 -21.71 -18.54
CA THR A 9 11.29 -20.63 -17.56
C THR A 9 10.61 -19.44 -18.22
N TYR A 10 9.59 -18.88 -17.56
CA TYR A 10 8.90 -17.68 -17.99
C TYR A 10 9.54 -16.45 -17.35
N PHE A 11 9.81 -15.44 -18.16
CA PHE A 11 10.36 -14.16 -17.74
C PHE A 11 9.34 -13.06 -18.07
N ALA A 12 8.99 -12.26 -17.07
CA ALA A 12 8.18 -11.06 -17.26
C ALA A 12 9.07 -9.82 -17.09
N VAL A 13 9.10 -8.97 -18.12
CA VAL A 13 9.87 -7.73 -18.15
C VAL A 13 8.93 -6.56 -17.90
N PHE A 14 9.29 -5.78 -16.89
CA PHE A 14 8.57 -4.59 -16.47
C PHE A 14 9.43 -3.34 -16.68
N GLU A 15 8.78 -2.17 -16.64
CA GLU A 15 9.48 -0.89 -16.60
C GLU A 15 10.44 -0.85 -15.41
N HIS A 16 11.63 -0.28 -15.60
CA HIS A 16 12.56 -0.12 -14.51
C HIS A 16 12.05 0.97 -13.55
N VAL A 17 11.46 0.53 -12.43
CA VAL A 17 11.03 1.40 -11.32
C VAL A 17 12.00 1.24 -10.17
N PHE A 18 12.47 2.35 -9.63
CA PHE A 18 13.74 2.39 -8.89
C PHE A 18 13.61 2.19 -7.39
N VAL A 19 12.47 2.53 -6.76
CA VAL A 19 12.36 2.56 -5.30
C VAL A 19 11.03 1.97 -4.80
N SER A 20 11.08 1.03 -3.86
CA SER A 20 9.89 0.55 -3.13
C SER A 20 9.57 1.43 -1.92
N LEU A 21 8.33 1.41 -1.42
CA LEU A 21 8.01 2.10 -0.18
C LEU A 21 8.77 1.54 1.02
N GLU A 22 9.20 0.28 0.99
CA GLU A 22 10.08 -0.29 2.01
C GLU A 22 11.41 0.48 2.10
N GLN A 23 11.97 0.88 0.95
CA GLN A 23 13.17 1.72 0.92
C GLN A 23 12.88 3.15 1.38
N VAL A 24 11.67 3.68 1.13
CA VAL A 24 11.21 4.96 1.69
C VAL A 24 11.07 4.88 3.23
N VAL A 25 10.58 3.75 3.73
CA VAL A 25 10.50 3.46 5.17
C VAL A 25 11.90 3.41 5.78
N ALA A 26 12.85 2.72 5.15
CA ALA A 26 14.24 2.64 5.60
C ALA A 26 14.97 4.01 5.62
N CYS A 27 14.48 5.00 4.89
CA CYS A 27 15.02 6.36 4.95
C CYS A 27 14.78 7.02 6.32
N PRO A 28 15.79 7.69 6.93
CA PRO A 28 15.58 8.42 8.19
C PRO A 28 14.55 9.56 8.08
N ALA A 29 14.39 10.12 6.89
CA ALA A 29 13.37 11.12 6.62
C ALA A 29 11.98 10.46 6.57
N TYR A 30 10.98 11.19 7.05
CA TYR A 30 9.60 10.74 7.02
C TYR A 30 8.82 11.56 6.01
N PRO A 31 7.78 10.97 5.41
CA PRO A 31 6.87 11.73 4.57
C PRO A 31 6.18 12.82 5.39
N THR A 32 5.95 13.95 4.74
CA THR A 32 4.99 14.96 5.24
C THR A 32 3.57 14.41 5.13
N GLU A 33 2.62 15.01 5.87
CA GLU A 33 1.18 14.69 5.76
C GLU A 33 0.72 14.67 4.29
N ARG A 34 1.11 15.69 3.51
CA ARG A 34 0.73 15.79 2.10
C ARG A 34 1.29 14.65 1.25
N GLN A 35 2.55 14.25 1.48
CA GLN A 35 3.16 13.14 0.76
C GLN A 35 2.51 11.82 1.16
N LEU A 36 2.23 11.61 2.45
CA LEU A 36 1.55 10.42 2.93
C LEU A 36 0.16 10.29 2.29
N VAL A 37 -0.64 11.36 2.33
CA VAL A 37 -1.97 11.38 1.68
C VAL A 37 -1.86 11.10 0.19
N ALA A 38 -0.90 11.71 -0.52
CA ALA A 38 -0.73 11.48 -1.95
C ALA A 38 -0.31 10.04 -2.29
N ILE A 39 0.51 9.40 -1.44
CA ILE A 39 0.90 8.00 -1.58
C ILE A 39 -0.32 7.10 -1.36
N LEU A 40 -1.02 7.28 -0.23
CA LEU A 40 -2.17 6.45 0.13
C LEU A 40 -3.32 6.58 -0.87
N ALA A 41 -3.60 7.79 -1.36
CA ALA A 41 -4.62 8.01 -2.37
C ALA A 41 -4.35 7.21 -3.65
N GLN A 42 -3.12 7.24 -4.17
CA GLN A 42 -2.76 6.47 -5.37
C GLN A 42 -2.78 4.95 -5.13
N ILE A 43 -2.43 4.47 -3.93
CA ILE A 43 -2.59 3.06 -3.56
C ILE A 43 -4.07 2.67 -3.63
N LEU A 44 -4.94 3.47 -3.02
CA LEU A 44 -6.39 3.23 -3.04
C LEU A 44 -6.95 3.27 -4.45
N GLU A 45 -6.53 4.22 -5.30
CA GLU A 45 -6.92 4.25 -6.72
C GLU A 45 -6.55 2.94 -7.44
N GLY A 46 -5.34 2.42 -7.23
CA GLY A 46 -4.90 1.15 -7.80
C GLY A 46 -5.71 -0.05 -7.30
N LEU A 47 -6.00 -0.10 -6.00
CA LEU A 47 -6.79 -1.18 -5.40
C LEU A 47 -8.28 -1.11 -5.80
N CYS A 48 -8.87 0.08 -5.88
CA CYS A 48 -10.22 0.26 -6.39
C CYS A 48 -10.31 -0.12 -7.87
N TYR A 49 -9.26 0.14 -8.66
CA TYR A 49 -9.18 -0.40 -10.02
C TYR A 49 -9.18 -1.93 -10.02
N LEU A 50 -8.37 -2.61 -9.20
CA LEU A 50 -8.38 -4.07 -9.09
C LEU A 50 -9.77 -4.58 -8.71
N SER A 51 -10.40 -3.99 -7.69
CA SER A 51 -11.76 -4.34 -7.25
C SER A 51 -12.78 -4.17 -8.38
N SER A 52 -12.68 -3.10 -9.17
CA SER A 52 -13.58 -2.83 -10.30
C SER A 52 -13.52 -3.89 -11.41
N ILE A 53 -12.41 -4.64 -11.50
CA ILE A 53 -12.23 -5.76 -12.43
C ILE A 53 -12.34 -7.13 -11.74
N GLY A 54 -12.86 -7.18 -10.51
CA GLY A 54 -13.10 -8.41 -9.75
C GLY A 54 -11.84 -9.03 -9.14
N LEU A 55 -10.78 -8.24 -8.94
CA LEU A 55 -9.51 -8.67 -8.38
C LEU A 55 -9.21 -7.99 -7.06
N GLN A 56 -8.39 -8.65 -6.24
CA GLN A 56 -7.70 -8.07 -5.10
C GLN A 56 -6.20 -8.31 -5.24
N HIS A 57 -5.37 -7.51 -4.58
CA HIS A 57 -3.94 -7.78 -4.59
C HIS A 57 -3.59 -8.95 -3.67
N GLY A 58 -4.21 -9.04 -2.49
CA GLY A 58 -4.13 -10.18 -1.57
C GLY A 58 -2.80 -10.36 -0.83
N SER A 59 -1.76 -9.60 -1.17
CA SER A 59 -0.43 -9.67 -0.54
C SER A 59 0.30 -8.32 -0.57
N LEU A 60 -0.44 -7.23 -0.52
CA LEU A 60 0.12 -5.88 -0.59
C LEU A 60 0.99 -5.55 0.64
N ALA A 61 2.15 -4.93 0.42
CA ALA A 61 3.11 -4.51 1.45
C ALA A 61 3.99 -3.36 0.94
N CYS A 62 4.75 -2.70 1.82
CA CYS A 62 5.68 -1.62 1.39
C CYS A 62 6.72 -2.09 0.33
N SER A 63 7.07 -3.38 0.31
CA SER A 63 8.06 -3.94 -0.62
C SER A 63 7.55 -4.10 -2.06
N ASN A 64 6.22 -4.19 -2.27
CA ASN A 64 5.59 -4.33 -3.59
C ASN A 64 4.76 -3.11 -4.01
N VAL A 65 4.88 -2.01 -3.28
CA VAL A 65 4.42 -0.68 -3.72
C VAL A 65 5.63 0.13 -4.16
N LEU A 66 5.66 0.53 -5.42
CA LEU A 66 6.79 1.19 -6.04
C LEU A 66 6.52 2.69 -6.25
N LEU A 67 7.53 3.51 -6.02
CA LEU A 67 7.55 4.94 -6.29
C LEU A 67 8.40 5.22 -7.53
N LYS A 68 7.77 5.75 -8.57
CA LYS A 68 8.48 6.20 -9.77
C LYS A 68 9.19 7.54 -9.53
N PRO A 69 10.26 7.84 -10.29
CA PRO A 69 10.89 9.17 -10.27
C PRO A 69 9.95 10.33 -10.59
N SER A 70 8.85 10.07 -11.31
CA SER A 70 7.77 11.03 -11.59
C SER A 70 6.93 11.37 -10.37
N GLY A 71 6.98 10.57 -9.30
CA GLY A 71 6.11 10.69 -8.12
C GLY A 71 4.90 9.75 -8.14
N ASP A 72 4.73 8.97 -9.20
CA ASP A 72 3.62 8.02 -9.34
C ASP A 72 3.85 6.77 -8.48
N ILE A 73 2.78 6.30 -7.85
CA ILE A 73 2.75 5.03 -7.13
C ILE A 73 2.23 3.91 -8.04
N VAL A 74 2.90 2.77 -8.00
CA VAL A 74 2.52 1.57 -8.76
C VAL A 74 2.47 0.35 -7.86
N LEU A 75 1.38 -0.41 -7.97
CA LEU A 75 1.24 -1.72 -7.34
C LEU A 75 1.95 -2.76 -8.22
N ALA A 76 2.99 -3.39 -7.67
CA ALA A 76 3.81 -4.39 -8.35
C ALA A 76 3.41 -5.81 -7.96
N ASN A 77 4.15 -6.81 -8.45
CA ASN A 77 3.96 -8.22 -8.16
C ASN A 77 2.52 -8.70 -8.45
N GLN A 78 2.03 -8.40 -9.67
CA GLN A 78 0.66 -8.72 -10.07
C GLN A 78 0.38 -10.23 -10.10
N GLU A 79 1.42 -11.08 -10.05
CA GLU A 79 1.30 -12.52 -9.86
C GLU A 79 0.67 -12.92 -8.50
N TYR A 80 0.61 -12.00 -7.53
CA TYR A 80 -0.12 -12.22 -6.27
C TYR A 80 -1.61 -11.89 -6.36
N CYS A 81 -2.04 -11.15 -7.39
CA CYS A 81 -3.44 -10.80 -7.54
C CYS A 81 -4.30 -12.06 -7.70
N CYS A 82 -5.44 -12.07 -7.02
CA CYS A 82 -6.39 -13.16 -7.05
C CYS A 82 -7.82 -12.63 -7.18
N ALA A 83 -8.79 -13.53 -7.40
CA ALA A 83 -10.18 -13.16 -7.40
C ALA A 83 -10.54 -12.46 -6.08
N ALA A 84 -11.22 -11.32 -6.17
CA ALA A 84 -11.69 -10.62 -4.98
C ALA A 84 -12.71 -11.50 -4.25
N GLU A 85 -12.50 -11.67 -2.95
CA GLU A 85 -13.48 -12.25 -2.04
C GLU A 85 -14.07 -11.13 -1.20
N GLU A 86 -15.39 -11.10 -1.06
CA GLU A 86 -16.06 -10.14 -0.20
C GLU A 86 -16.30 -10.75 1.19
N PRO A 87 -15.89 -10.08 2.29
CA PRO A 87 -15.29 -8.74 2.32
C PRO A 87 -13.77 -8.75 2.00
N ASN A 88 -13.29 -7.82 1.17
CA ASN A 88 -11.85 -7.64 0.88
C ASN A 88 -11.13 -6.92 2.03
N THR A 89 -11.08 -7.59 3.17
CA THR A 89 -10.41 -7.07 4.37
C THR A 89 -8.88 -7.17 4.27
N ALA A 90 -8.35 -8.05 3.43
CA ALA A 90 -6.91 -8.27 3.30
C ALA A 90 -6.20 -7.02 2.77
N ASP A 91 -6.67 -6.47 1.64
CA ASP A 91 -6.07 -5.25 1.07
C ASP A 91 -6.32 -4.03 1.95
N VAL A 92 -7.50 -3.92 2.59
CA VAL A 92 -7.80 -2.86 3.58
C VAL A 92 -6.80 -2.87 4.73
N ARG A 93 -6.53 -4.05 5.31
CA ARG A 93 -5.56 -4.20 6.39
C ARG A 93 -4.14 -3.89 5.92
N ALA A 94 -3.77 -4.32 4.72
CA ALA A 94 -2.47 -4.03 4.12
C ALA A 94 -2.23 -2.52 3.96
N VAL A 95 -3.24 -1.75 3.51
CA VAL A 95 -3.17 -0.29 3.44
C VAL A 95 -2.90 0.32 4.81
N GLY A 96 -3.55 -0.19 5.87
CA GLY A 96 -3.31 0.25 7.24
C GLY A 96 -1.89 -0.05 7.73
N TYR A 97 -1.33 -1.22 7.42
CA TYR A 97 0.07 -1.54 7.73
C TYR A 97 1.05 -0.63 6.99
N ILE A 98 0.84 -0.39 5.69
CA ILE A 98 1.67 0.51 4.89
C ILE A 98 1.62 1.94 5.46
N ALA A 99 0.43 2.45 5.79
CA ALA A 99 0.28 3.76 6.40
C ALA A 99 1.05 3.83 7.73
N MET A 100 0.90 2.83 8.60
CA MET A 100 1.62 2.74 9.87
C MET A 100 3.14 2.74 9.68
N GLU A 101 3.68 1.92 8.77
CA GLU A 101 5.11 1.88 8.46
C GLU A 101 5.63 3.23 7.92
N LEU A 102 4.90 3.89 7.03
CA LEU A 102 5.29 5.21 6.53
C LEU A 102 5.27 6.28 7.63
N MET A 103 4.34 6.16 8.59
CA MET A 103 4.16 7.09 9.69
C MET A 103 5.22 6.92 10.79
N GLN A 104 5.58 5.68 11.15
CA GLN A 104 6.43 5.40 12.33
C GLN A 104 7.63 4.47 12.08
N LYS A 105 7.82 3.99 10.85
CA LYS A 105 8.91 3.12 10.35
C LYS A 105 8.84 1.64 10.72
N TYR A 106 7.78 1.21 11.41
CA TYR A 106 7.60 -0.17 11.81
C TYR A 106 6.12 -0.48 12.00
N VAL A 107 5.78 -1.76 11.88
CA VAL A 107 4.52 -2.32 12.36
C VAL A 107 4.65 -2.71 13.82
N LYS A 108 3.57 -2.63 14.59
CA LYS A 108 3.58 -3.03 16.01
C LYS A 108 3.71 -4.55 16.14
N ASP A 109 4.43 -5.01 17.15
CA ASP A 109 4.66 -6.45 17.41
C ASP A 109 3.36 -7.22 17.70
N ASP A 110 2.34 -6.54 18.21
CA ASP A 110 1.02 -7.12 18.49
C ASP A 110 0.10 -7.20 17.24
N GLY A 111 0.57 -6.73 16.09
CA GLY A 111 -0.19 -6.67 14.85
C GLY A 111 -1.33 -5.64 14.86
N ALA A 112 -1.47 -4.84 15.91
CA ALA A 112 -2.49 -3.81 15.95
C ALA A 112 -2.09 -2.62 15.08
N ILE A 113 -3.05 -2.09 14.33
CA ILE A 113 -2.87 -0.89 13.49
C ILE A 113 -3.07 0.35 14.37
N GLY A 114 -2.04 1.18 14.47
CA GLY A 114 -2.06 2.42 15.25
C GLY A 114 -0.69 3.08 15.37
N ILE A 115 -0.67 4.30 15.91
CA ILE A 115 0.56 5.09 16.09
C ILE A 115 0.94 5.20 17.56
N GLU A 116 2.24 5.15 17.86
CA GLU A 116 2.76 5.25 19.23
C GLU A 116 3.39 6.60 19.57
N ASN A 117 3.72 7.42 18.55
CA ASN A 117 4.36 8.72 18.74
C ASN A 117 3.40 9.90 18.45
N PRO A 118 2.65 10.37 19.46
CA PRO A 118 1.67 11.45 19.28
C PRO A 118 2.30 12.81 19.00
N ASN A 119 3.61 12.98 19.25
CA ASN A 119 4.31 14.25 19.00
C ASN A 119 4.52 14.50 17.51
N ARG A 120 4.63 13.45 16.68
CA ARG A 120 4.63 13.62 15.23
C ARG A 120 3.20 13.61 14.67
N TRP A 121 2.45 12.55 14.94
CA TRP A 121 1.13 12.36 14.34
C TRP A 121 0.10 12.63 15.42
N THR A 122 -0.47 13.84 15.40
CA THR A 122 -1.48 14.22 16.39
C THR A 122 -2.73 13.37 16.18
N GLY A 123 -3.41 13.01 17.27
CA GLY A 123 -4.60 12.14 17.22
C GLY A 123 -5.74 12.69 16.35
N ASN A 124 -5.79 14.00 16.15
CA ASN A 124 -6.79 14.67 15.31
C ASN A 124 -6.32 14.90 13.86
N SER A 125 -5.17 14.37 13.46
CA SER A 125 -4.69 14.50 12.08
C SER A 125 -5.50 13.60 11.13
N PRO A 126 -5.74 14.05 9.88
CA PRO A 126 -6.44 13.25 8.87
C PRO A 126 -5.81 11.86 8.67
N SER A 127 -4.47 11.77 8.67
CA SER A 127 -3.76 10.50 8.51
C SER A 127 -4.04 9.50 9.64
N VAL A 128 -4.21 9.97 10.88
CA VAL A 128 -4.57 9.12 12.01
C VAL A 128 -6.03 8.68 11.93
N GLY A 129 -6.93 9.58 11.52
CA GLY A 129 -8.32 9.24 11.22
C GLY A 129 -8.41 8.15 10.16
N PHE A 130 -7.69 8.32 9.05
CA PHE A 130 -7.59 7.33 7.98
C PHE A 130 -7.05 5.98 8.48
N LEU A 131 -5.95 5.99 9.25
CA LEU A 131 -5.40 4.79 9.84
C LEU A 131 -6.43 4.03 10.68
N SER A 132 -7.25 4.75 11.46
CA SER A 132 -8.36 4.16 12.22
C SER A 132 -9.41 3.52 11.31
N MET A 133 -9.76 4.14 10.17
CA MET A 133 -10.76 3.59 9.23
C MET A 133 -10.33 2.24 8.66
N THR A 134 -9.03 2.03 8.43
CA THR A 134 -8.49 0.72 7.95
C THR A 134 -8.69 -0.44 8.93
N THR A 135 -9.11 -0.17 10.17
CA THR A 135 -9.38 -1.22 11.16
C THR A 135 -10.82 -1.74 11.14
N SER A 136 -11.74 -1.00 10.54
CA SER A 136 -13.17 -1.28 10.53
C SER A 136 -13.80 -1.36 9.15
N ALA A 137 -13.14 -0.82 8.11
CA ALA A 137 -13.64 -0.91 6.74
C ALA A 137 -13.66 -2.37 6.24
N GLU A 138 -14.69 -2.73 5.49
CA GLU A 138 -14.86 -4.07 4.92
C GLU A 138 -14.40 -4.16 3.47
N SER A 139 -14.21 -3.02 2.80
CA SER A 139 -13.73 -2.94 1.42
C SER A 139 -12.85 -1.72 1.19
N VAL A 140 -12.04 -1.77 0.12
CA VAL A 140 -11.16 -0.64 -0.24
C VAL A 140 -11.97 0.58 -0.71
N THR A 141 -13.14 0.36 -1.29
CA THR A 141 -14.05 1.44 -1.73
C THR A 141 -14.59 2.25 -0.55
N GLU A 142 -14.77 1.65 0.62
CA GLU A 142 -15.14 2.40 1.84
C GLU A 142 -14.04 3.36 2.30
N LEU A 143 -12.77 3.06 2.02
CA LEU A 143 -11.64 3.93 2.38
C LEU A 143 -11.51 5.17 1.47
N GLN A 144 -12.28 5.25 0.38
CA GLN A 144 -12.28 6.42 -0.51
C GLN A 144 -13.25 7.55 -0.06
N GLN A 145 -14.06 7.32 0.98
CA GLN A 145 -15.06 8.27 1.48
C GLN A 145 -14.46 9.31 2.42
#